data_AF-A0A376WPV6-F1
#
_entry.id   AF-A0A376WPV6-F1
#
_cell.length_a   1.000
_cell.length_b   1.000
_cell.length_c   1.000
_cell.angle_alpha   90.00
_cell.angle_beta   90.00
_cell.angle_gamma   90.00
#
_symmetry.space_group_name_H-M   'P 1'
#
loop_
_entity.id
_entity.type
_entity.pdbx_description
1 polymer ?
#
loop_
_entity_poly.entity_id
_entity_poly.type
_entity_poly.pdbx_seq_one_letter_code
_entity_poly.pdbx_strand_id
1 'polypeptide(L)'
;MAEPSPTADVVGEGEMRLINGVWQKYAGGRWIEADAGKELKIDAASYGADSWEALQRNLTTTEGRLGMTFTQMANVRDKYTTSISDDMVQLVDWINSQPEKYRERLYRGAMIGRMLIEYQDMKAAGHSAEQIEQQRLSLVSRLQAEIDRFGNPGRGPIAKLSGSGARAWFAFRGAIKLDGTISDELTGKLVTHDSSASYDSTSYQDTLRYLYSDLTRDPIQLDDFRLAFTGELPASDEELLNLLASTPGIAVSPYGGIVPFARATSGDINEIVAPKQEFLATLPDGPVKNNVLNQMAAIEEKRIKTPAENIRFKLNSRWFDRSVILEFLQENGYPDLRYVQSVQLEGDEMVSDTYHGGDGLFVGHRYGVVQRKDKETGEIRYEWDRKSGENATGFPAQLEKYLNGARIGGKIARRRTATASRWHCLRTSSISGSRRTIATMSWLPNTTMCSIAIYRMNTLAIRLG
;
A
#
# COMPACT_ATOMS: atom_id res chain seq x y z
N MET A 1 -22.77 -53.42 65.89
CA MET A 1 -22.08 -52.15 65.59
C MET A 1 -22.86 -51.49 64.47
N ALA A 2 -23.43 -50.31 64.71
CA ALA A 2 -24.25 -49.60 63.75
C ALA A 2 -23.36 -48.90 62.71
N GLU A 3 -23.75 -48.98 61.43
CA GLU A 3 -23.11 -48.26 60.32
C GLU A 3 -23.29 -46.74 60.48
N PRO A 4 -22.30 -45.91 60.11
CA PRO A 4 -22.50 -44.47 60.06
C PRO A 4 -23.38 -44.11 58.86
N SER A 5 -24.56 -43.57 59.16
CA SER A 5 -25.48 -42.97 58.18
C SER A 5 -24.81 -41.74 57.54
N PRO A 6 -24.90 -41.52 56.22
CA PRO A 6 -24.37 -40.32 55.60
C PRO A 6 -25.21 -39.12 56.05
N THR A 7 -24.63 -38.25 56.87
CA THR A 7 -25.18 -36.92 57.12
C THR A 7 -25.27 -36.18 55.78
N ALA A 8 -26.49 -36.01 55.27
CA ALA A 8 -26.74 -35.06 54.22
C ALA A 8 -26.40 -33.67 54.77
N ASP A 9 -25.32 -33.06 54.27
CA ASP A 9 -25.03 -31.65 54.52
C ASP A 9 -26.27 -30.85 54.13
N VAL A 10 -26.89 -30.22 55.12
CA VAL A 10 -28.04 -29.34 54.92
C VAL A 10 -27.52 -28.11 54.19
N VAL A 11 -27.68 -28.09 52.86
CA VAL A 11 -27.29 -26.96 52.02
C VAL A 11 -28.19 -25.77 52.36
N GLY A 12 -27.56 -24.66 52.75
CA GLY A 12 -28.27 -23.43 53.10
C GLY A 12 -28.73 -22.66 51.87
N GLU A 13 -29.88 -21.98 51.97
CA GLU A 13 -30.33 -21.06 50.92
C GLU A 13 -29.26 -19.96 50.71
N GLY A 14 -28.81 -19.81 49.46
CA GLY A 14 -27.77 -18.88 49.07
C GLY A 14 -26.34 -19.43 49.09
N GLU A 15 -26.13 -20.69 49.47
CA GLU A 15 -24.82 -21.34 49.43
C GLU A 15 -24.28 -21.43 48.01
N MET A 16 -22.97 -21.19 47.81
CA MET A 16 -22.32 -21.24 46.51
C MET A 16 -21.35 -22.41 46.44
N ARG A 17 -21.43 -23.21 45.37
CA ARG A 17 -20.53 -24.34 45.11
C ARG A 17 -20.13 -24.37 43.65
N LEU A 18 -18.93 -24.86 43.39
CA LEU A 18 -18.46 -25.13 42.04
C LEU A 18 -18.94 -26.54 41.63
N ILE A 19 -19.87 -26.60 40.68
CA ILE A 19 -20.47 -27.86 40.19
C ILE A 19 -20.19 -27.93 38.68
N ASN A 20 -19.53 -29.01 38.24
CA ASN A 20 -19.12 -29.19 36.83
C ASN A 20 -18.34 -28.01 36.24
N GLY A 21 -17.53 -27.33 37.07
CA GLY A 21 -16.69 -26.19 36.66
C GLY A 21 -17.42 -24.85 36.58
N VAL A 22 -18.70 -24.77 36.96
CA VAL A 22 -19.50 -23.54 36.97
C VAL A 22 -19.92 -23.23 38.41
N TRP A 23 -19.80 -21.97 38.83
CA TRP A 23 -20.29 -21.54 40.13
C TRP A 23 -21.81 -21.56 40.15
N GLN A 24 -22.40 -22.30 41.08
CA GLN A 24 -23.85 -22.39 41.27
C GLN A 24 -24.23 -21.92 42.66
N LYS A 25 -25.35 -21.21 42.77
CA LYS A 25 -25.97 -20.76 44.03
C LYS A 25 -27.19 -21.62 44.31
N TYR A 26 -27.35 -22.08 45.53
CA TYR A 26 -28.55 -22.79 45.95
C TYR A 26 -29.67 -21.78 46.19
N ALA A 27 -30.76 -21.84 45.42
CA ALA A 27 -31.91 -20.98 45.59
C ALA A 27 -33.23 -21.71 45.29
N GLY A 28 -34.20 -21.65 46.20
CA GLY A 28 -35.50 -22.29 46.06
C GLY A 28 -35.42 -23.81 45.98
N GLY A 29 -34.48 -24.44 46.71
CA GLY A 29 -34.31 -25.90 46.75
C GLY A 29 -33.57 -26.50 45.55
N ARG A 30 -33.05 -25.68 44.63
CA ARG A 30 -32.27 -26.11 43.47
C ARG A 30 -30.99 -25.30 43.30
N TRP A 31 -29.98 -25.90 42.70
CA TRP A 31 -28.79 -25.18 42.27
C TRP A 31 -29.10 -24.41 40.98
N ILE A 32 -28.97 -23.09 41.03
CA ILE A 32 -29.03 -22.20 39.88
C ILE A 32 -27.63 -21.69 39.58
N GLU A 33 -27.32 -21.45 38.30
CA GLU A 33 -26.04 -20.84 37.94
C GLU A 33 -25.90 -19.48 38.65
N ALA A 34 -24.81 -19.32 39.41
CA ALA A 34 -24.54 -18.08 40.12
C ALA A 34 -23.93 -17.08 39.13
N ASP A 35 -24.39 -15.83 39.16
CA ASP A 35 -23.67 -14.68 38.56
C ASP A 35 -22.38 -14.35 39.34
N ALA A 36 -21.66 -15.36 39.79
CA ALA A 36 -20.42 -15.24 40.54
C ALA A 36 -19.29 -14.81 39.59
N GLY A 37 -19.20 -13.50 39.36
CA GLY A 37 -18.10 -12.87 38.63
C GLY A 37 -18.43 -11.56 37.90
N LYS A 38 -19.70 -11.15 37.83
CA LYS A 38 -20.08 -9.92 37.12
C LYS A 38 -20.24 -8.77 38.11
N GLU A 39 -19.48 -7.70 37.91
CA GLU A 39 -19.64 -6.46 38.66
C GLU A 39 -21.07 -5.92 38.48
N LEU A 40 -21.86 -5.89 39.56
CA LEU A 40 -23.19 -5.27 39.60
C LEU A 40 -23.14 -3.78 39.24
N LYS A 41 -21.97 -3.14 39.42
CA LYS A 41 -21.74 -1.74 39.12
C LYS A 41 -20.48 -1.61 38.27
N ILE A 42 -20.66 -1.11 37.05
CA ILE A 42 -19.57 -0.85 36.11
C ILE A 42 -19.27 0.63 36.13
N ASP A 43 -17.99 0.99 36.03
CA ASP A 43 -17.61 2.39 35.89
C ASP A 43 -17.95 2.90 34.48
N ALA A 44 -18.96 3.78 34.39
CA ALA A 44 -19.41 4.34 33.13
C ALA A 44 -18.31 5.14 32.40
N ALA A 45 -17.39 5.77 33.14
CA ALA A 45 -16.29 6.51 32.51
C ALA A 45 -15.33 5.55 31.81
N SER A 46 -14.95 4.45 32.46
CA SER A 46 -13.99 3.47 31.95
C SER A 46 -14.57 2.50 30.92
N TYR A 47 -15.86 2.18 30.97
CA TYR A 47 -16.46 1.13 30.13
C TYR A 47 -17.70 1.57 29.33
N GLY A 48 -18.13 2.83 29.43
CA GLY A 48 -19.27 3.36 28.66
C GLY A 48 -20.64 2.86 29.11
N ALA A 49 -20.73 2.20 30.27
CA ALA A 49 -21.96 1.68 30.87
C ALA A 49 -21.86 1.64 32.39
N ASP A 50 -22.99 1.83 33.08
CA ASP A 50 -23.08 1.88 34.56
C ASP A 50 -23.42 0.53 35.21
N SER A 51 -23.76 -0.46 34.39
CA SER A 51 -24.20 -1.80 34.81
C SER A 51 -23.81 -2.84 33.75
N TRP A 52 -23.72 -4.11 34.19
CA TRP A 52 -23.42 -5.22 33.29
C TRP A 52 -24.44 -5.37 32.16
N GLU A 53 -25.72 -5.21 32.46
CA GLU A 53 -26.77 -5.25 31.44
C GLU A 53 -26.64 -4.13 30.42
N ALA A 54 -26.34 -2.90 30.86
CA ALA A 54 -26.10 -1.78 29.96
C ALA A 54 -24.86 -2.02 29.08
N LEU A 55 -23.79 -2.57 29.67
CA LEU A 55 -22.58 -2.92 28.92
C LEU A 55 -22.89 -3.98 27.86
N GLN A 56 -23.61 -5.05 28.21
CA GLN A 56 -23.98 -6.08 27.25
C GLN A 56 -24.84 -5.52 26.11
N ARG A 57 -25.84 -4.69 26.41
CA ARG A 57 -26.65 -4.01 25.37
C ARG A 57 -25.77 -3.21 24.41
N ASN A 58 -24.81 -2.46 24.95
CA ASN A 58 -23.86 -1.69 24.13
C ASN A 58 -22.98 -2.61 23.28
N LEU A 59 -22.51 -3.72 23.83
CA LEU A 59 -21.65 -4.67 23.13
C LEU A 59 -22.39 -5.57 22.15
N THR A 60 -23.71 -5.73 22.23
CA THR A 60 -24.47 -6.57 21.28
C THR A 60 -24.64 -5.91 19.92
N THR A 61 -24.80 -4.58 19.88
CA THR A 61 -25.14 -3.86 18.64
C THR A 61 -24.00 -2.97 18.16
N THR A 62 -23.83 -2.85 16.85
CA THR A 62 -22.85 -1.92 16.26
C THR A 62 -23.16 -0.46 16.64
N GLU A 63 -24.45 -0.12 16.84
CA GLU A 63 -24.88 1.19 17.31
C GLU A 63 -24.51 1.46 18.77
N GLY A 64 -24.73 0.50 19.66
CA GLY A 64 -24.32 0.59 21.05
C GLY A 64 -22.80 0.79 21.19
N ARG A 65 -22.02 0.06 20.39
CA ARG A 65 -20.55 0.21 20.32
C ARG A 65 -20.14 1.59 19.81
N LEU A 66 -20.81 2.12 18.77
CA LEU A 66 -20.53 3.46 18.25
C LEU A 66 -20.79 4.58 19.29
N GLY A 67 -21.66 4.32 20.28
CA GLY A 67 -21.90 5.20 21.42
C GLY A 67 -20.76 5.23 22.44
N MET A 68 -19.86 4.23 22.43
CA MET A 68 -18.68 4.17 23.29
C MET A 68 -17.51 4.91 22.65
N THR A 69 -16.55 5.34 23.47
CA THR A 69 -15.24 5.83 23.00
C THR A 69 -14.29 4.66 22.73
N PHE A 70 -13.25 4.88 21.93
CA PHE A 70 -12.24 3.85 21.71
C PHE A 70 -11.56 3.42 23.01
N THR A 71 -11.25 4.36 23.91
CA THR A 71 -10.64 4.05 25.21
C THR A 71 -11.52 3.12 26.04
N GLN A 72 -12.84 3.37 26.07
CA GLN A 72 -13.79 2.50 26.76
C GLN A 72 -13.82 1.10 26.15
N MET A 73 -13.81 1.00 24.81
CA MET A 73 -13.77 -0.28 24.11
C MET A 73 -12.44 -1.04 24.36
N ALA A 74 -11.31 -0.33 24.42
CA ALA A 74 -10.01 -0.93 24.74
C ALA A 74 -10.00 -1.50 26.16
N ASN A 75 -10.55 -0.75 27.14
CA ASN A 75 -10.70 -1.23 28.51
C ASN A 75 -11.62 -2.46 28.60
N VAL A 76 -12.70 -2.49 27.81
CA VAL A 76 -13.57 -3.67 27.71
C VAL A 76 -12.82 -4.86 27.13
N ARG A 77 -12.03 -4.67 26.06
CA ARG A 77 -11.20 -5.72 25.47
C ARG A 77 -10.20 -6.28 26.48
N ASP A 78 -9.63 -5.44 27.34
CA ASP A 78 -8.64 -5.88 28.33
C ASP A 78 -9.26 -6.61 29.53
N LYS A 79 -10.43 -6.18 30.01
CA LYS A 79 -11.07 -6.73 31.23
C LYS A 79 -12.14 -7.81 30.96
N TYR A 80 -12.87 -7.72 29.85
CA TYR A 80 -14.03 -8.55 29.53
C TYR A 80 -13.83 -9.27 28.18
N THR A 81 -12.71 -9.95 28.01
CA THR A 81 -12.29 -10.62 26.75
C THR A 81 -13.32 -11.58 26.17
N THR A 82 -14.10 -12.26 27.01
CA THR A 82 -15.13 -13.23 26.59
C THR A 82 -16.44 -12.59 26.11
N SER A 83 -16.58 -11.26 26.26
CA SER A 83 -17.82 -10.52 25.93
C SER A 83 -17.78 -9.87 24.55
N ILE A 84 -16.70 -10.07 23.80
CA ILE A 84 -16.52 -9.57 22.44
C ILE A 84 -16.11 -10.68 21.50
N SER A 85 -16.57 -10.58 20.25
CA SER A 85 -16.24 -11.53 19.19
C SER A 85 -14.79 -11.37 18.70
N ASP A 86 -14.21 -12.43 18.16
CA ASP A 86 -12.81 -12.45 17.71
C ASP A 86 -12.49 -11.38 16.66
N ASP A 87 -13.44 -11.08 15.77
CA ASP A 87 -13.32 -10.01 14.77
C ASP A 87 -13.23 -8.62 15.41
N MET A 88 -13.94 -8.40 16.53
CA MET A 88 -13.87 -7.18 17.32
C MET A 88 -12.57 -7.09 18.10
N VAL A 89 -12.05 -8.20 18.63
CA VAL A 89 -10.71 -8.24 19.24
C VAL A 89 -9.66 -7.81 18.23
N GLN A 90 -9.67 -8.39 17.03
CA GLN A 90 -8.72 -8.03 15.96
C GLN A 90 -8.82 -6.56 15.54
N LEU A 91 -10.03 -6.01 15.47
CA LEU A 91 -10.26 -4.61 15.16
C LEU A 91 -9.70 -3.69 16.25
N VAL A 92 -10.00 -3.97 17.52
CA VAL A 92 -9.54 -3.15 18.66
C VAL A 92 -8.01 -3.19 18.75
N ASP A 93 -7.40 -4.36 18.60
CA ASP A 93 -5.95 -4.52 18.61
C ASP A 93 -5.28 -3.78 17.45
N TRP A 94 -5.87 -3.88 16.25
CA TRP A 94 -5.40 -3.14 15.09
C TRP A 94 -5.45 -1.63 15.32
N ILE A 95 -6.55 -1.09 15.86
CA ILE A 95 -6.65 0.35 16.16
C ILE A 95 -5.66 0.75 17.26
N ASN A 96 -5.48 -0.08 18.28
CA ASN A 96 -4.56 0.21 19.38
C ASN A 96 -3.10 0.32 18.89
N SER A 97 -2.74 -0.44 17.85
CA SER A 97 -1.43 -0.33 17.18
C SER A 97 -1.21 0.98 16.42
N GLN A 98 -2.26 1.76 16.16
CA GLN A 98 -2.17 3.04 15.45
C GLN A 98 -1.84 4.20 16.39
N PRO A 99 -1.31 5.34 15.88
CA PRO A 99 -1.06 6.53 16.70
C PRO A 99 -2.32 7.02 17.41
N GLU A 100 -2.20 7.36 18.69
CA GLU A 100 -3.31 7.71 19.59
C GLU A 100 -4.27 8.74 19.01
N LYS A 101 -3.73 9.79 18.40
CA LYS A 101 -4.50 10.86 17.75
C LYS A 101 -5.48 10.40 16.66
N TYR A 102 -5.34 9.20 16.13
CA TYR A 102 -6.22 8.65 15.09
C TYR A 102 -7.18 7.59 15.61
N ARG A 103 -6.95 7.04 16.82
CA ARG A 103 -7.66 5.85 17.31
C ARG A 103 -9.16 6.04 17.39
N GLU A 104 -9.61 7.17 17.94
CA GLU A 104 -11.04 7.48 18.04
C GLU A 104 -11.71 7.56 16.66
N ARG A 105 -11.07 8.24 15.71
CA ARG A 105 -11.57 8.35 14.33
C ARG A 105 -11.63 6.99 13.65
N LEU A 106 -10.58 6.18 13.81
CA LEU A 106 -10.51 4.84 13.23
C LEU A 106 -11.60 3.93 13.81
N TYR A 107 -11.83 4.02 15.12
CA TYR A 107 -12.86 3.26 15.81
C TYR A 107 -14.27 3.61 15.33
N ARG A 108 -14.63 4.89 15.37
CA ARG A 108 -15.95 5.35 14.94
C ARG A 108 -16.20 5.07 13.46
N GLY A 109 -15.19 5.32 12.62
CA GLY A 109 -15.24 4.97 11.21
C GLY A 109 -15.42 3.46 11.01
N ALA A 110 -14.68 2.61 11.73
CA ALA A 110 -14.83 1.18 11.63
C ALA A 110 -16.22 0.69 12.09
N MET A 111 -16.83 1.28 13.12
CA MET A 111 -18.20 0.93 13.52
C MET A 111 -19.22 1.28 12.43
N ILE A 112 -19.13 2.45 11.81
CA ILE A 112 -19.98 2.79 10.65
C ILE A 112 -19.69 1.87 9.47
N GLY A 113 -18.43 1.48 9.27
CA GLY A 113 -18.02 0.51 8.28
C GLY A 113 -18.64 -0.87 8.47
N ARG A 114 -18.84 -1.31 9.71
CA ARG A 114 -19.61 -2.53 10.00
C ARG A 114 -21.08 -2.36 9.64
N MET A 115 -21.70 -1.24 9.99
CA MET A 115 -23.08 -0.94 9.58
C MET A 115 -23.25 -0.91 8.05
N LEU A 116 -22.21 -0.48 7.32
CA LEU A 116 -22.18 -0.52 5.84
C LEU A 116 -22.10 -1.95 5.29
N ILE A 117 -21.32 -2.82 5.92
CA ILE A 117 -21.25 -4.25 5.56
C ILE A 117 -22.62 -4.89 5.83
N GLU A 118 -23.20 -4.67 7.02
CA GLU A 118 -24.54 -5.13 7.38
C GLU A 118 -25.61 -4.65 6.37
N TYR A 119 -25.52 -3.40 5.91
CA TYR A 119 -26.40 -2.85 4.87
C TYR A 119 -26.26 -3.58 3.51
N GLN A 120 -25.04 -3.93 3.10
CA GLN A 120 -24.83 -4.70 1.87
C GLN A 120 -25.37 -6.14 2.01
N ASP A 121 -25.18 -6.74 3.19
CA ASP A 121 -25.73 -8.07 3.48
C ASP A 121 -27.27 -8.06 3.48
N MET A 122 -27.90 -7.00 4.01
CA MET A 122 -29.36 -6.81 3.95
C MET A 122 -29.89 -6.71 2.50
N LYS A 123 -29.16 -6.03 1.61
CA LYS A 123 -29.51 -5.98 0.19
C LYS A 123 -29.41 -7.35 -0.47
N ALA A 124 -28.37 -8.11 -0.16
CA ALA A 124 -28.16 -9.46 -0.69
C ALA A 124 -29.20 -10.46 -0.17
N ALA A 125 -29.62 -10.33 1.09
CA ALA A 125 -30.62 -11.20 1.72
C ALA A 125 -32.07 -10.89 1.32
N GLY A 126 -32.32 -9.88 0.47
CA GLY A 126 -33.65 -9.58 -0.07
C GLY A 126 -34.62 -8.94 0.94
N HIS A 127 -34.10 -8.12 1.87
CA HIS A 127 -34.96 -7.34 2.78
C HIS A 127 -35.86 -6.35 2.01
N SER A 128 -36.94 -5.89 2.66
CA SER A 128 -37.89 -4.95 2.04
C SER A 128 -37.22 -3.63 1.64
N ALA A 129 -37.74 -3.00 0.58
CA ALA A 129 -37.22 -1.73 0.07
C ALA A 129 -37.28 -0.62 1.13
N GLU A 130 -38.33 -0.61 1.96
CA GLU A 130 -38.48 0.35 3.06
C GLU A 130 -37.38 0.20 4.11
N GLN A 131 -37.04 -1.04 4.50
CA GLN A 131 -35.98 -1.31 5.47
C GLN A 131 -34.59 -0.92 4.94
N ILE A 132 -34.32 -1.23 3.67
CA ILE A 132 -33.07 -0.87 3.00
C ILE A 132 -32.93 0.66 2.92
N GLU A 133 -34.02 1.37 2.59
CA GLU A 133 -34.00 2.83 2.48
C GLU A 133 -33.83 3.52 3.84
N GLN A 134 -34.50 3.05 4.89
CA GLN A 134 -34.31 3.55 6.26
C GLN A 134 -32.86 3.38 6.72
N GLN A 135 -32.27 2.22 6.46
CA GLN A 135 -30.88 1.95 6.82
C GLN A 135 -29.90 2.82 6.02
N ARG A 136 -30.16 3.05 4.72
CA ARG A 136 -29.36 3.94 3.87
C ARG A 136 -29.36 5.38 4.42
N LEU A 137 -30.53 5.93 4.77
CA LEU A 137 -30.65 7.29 5.30
C LEU A 137 -29.90 7.45 6.64
N SER A 138 -30.01 6.46 7.52
CA SER A 138 -29.24 6.41 8.78
C SER A 138 -27.73 6.43 8.54
N LEU A 139 -27.25 5.63 7.58
CA LEU A 139 -25.82 5.56 7.20
C LEU A 139 -25.31 6.88 6.63
N VAL A 140 -26.07 7.53 5.74
CA VAL A 140 -25.72 8.84 5.17
C VAL A 140 -25.54 9.88 6.28
N SER A 141 -26.49 9.95 7.22
CA SER A 141 -26.41 10.88 8.34
C SER A 141 -25.16 10.65 9.19
N ARG A 142 -24.80 9.39 9.46
CA ARG A 142 -23.62 9.03 10.28
C ARG A 142 -22.32 9.32 9.55
N LEU A 143 -22.25 9.00 8.26
CA LEU A 143 -21.09 9.32 7.42
C LEU A 143 -20.85 10.83 7.36
N GLN A 144 -21.91 11.62 7.15
CA GLN A 144 -21.80 13.07 7.11
C GLN A 144 -21.30 13.63 8.45
N ALA A 145 -21.84 13.16 9.57
CA ALA A 145 -21.40 13.58 10.89
C ALA A 145 -19.91 13.31 11.15
N GLU A 146 -19.37 12.17 10.69
CA GLU A 146 -17.94 11.87 10.83
C GLU A 146 -17.06 12.67 9.87
N ILE A 147 -17.54 12.97 8.66
CA ILE A 147 -16.86 13.85 7.70
C ILE A 147 -16.78 15.27 8.28
N ASP A 148 -17.85 15.79 8.84
CA ASP A 148 -17.89 17.13 9.44
C ASP A 148 -16.96 17.22 10.66
N ARG A 149 -16.88 16.13 11.44
CA ARG A 149 -16.05 16.06 12.65
C ARG A 149 -14.56 15.90 12.38
N PHE A 150 -14.18 15.03 11.44
CA PHE A 150 -12.78 14.62 11.25
C PHE A 150 -12.22 14.90 9.84
N GLY A 151 -13.05 15.39 8.92
CA GLY A 151 -12.73 15.60 7.52
C GLY A 151 -12.65 14.31 6.70
N ASN A 152 -12.17 14.42 5.47
CA ASN A 152 -12.10 13.30 4.52
C ASN A 152 -11.10 12.20 4.99
N PRO A 153 -11.50 10.91 5.12
CA PRO A 153 -10.63 9.81 5.54
C PRO A 153 -9.69 9.28 4.45
N GLY A 154 -9.93 9.62 3.19
CA GLY A 154 -9.07 9.31 2.05
C GLY A 154 -7.81 10.19 1.95
N ARG A 155 -7.60 11.14 2.87
CA ARG A 155 -6.44 12.03 2.89
C ARG A 155 -5.53 11.78 4.09
N GLY A 156 -4.25 12.09 3.93
CA GLY A 156 -3.26 12.07 5.01
C GLY A 156 -2.74 10.67 5.37
N PRO A 157 -2.09 10.53 6.54
CA PRO A 157 -1.42 9.28 6.94
C PRO A 157 -2.36 8.09 7.11
N ILE A 158 -3.61 8.33 7.52
CA ILE A 158 -4.62 7.29 7.75
C ILE A 158 -5.13 6.63 6.45
N ALA A 159 -4.89 7.28 5.30
CA ALA A 159 -5.27 6.76 3.97
C ALA A 159 -4.36 5.63 3.47
N LYS A 160 -3.25 5.34 4.17
CA LYS A 160 -2.30 4.28 3.78
C LYS A 160 -2.27 3.12 4.77
N LEU A 161 -3.20 3.09 5.72
CA LEU A 161 -3.25 2.04 6.72
C LEU A 161 -3.67 0.71 6.09
N SER A 162 -3.11 -0.38 6.60
CA SER A 162 -3.44 -1.77 6.25
C SER A 162 -3.38 -2.66 7.49
N GLY A 163 -3.94 -3.86 7.39
CA GLY A 163 -3.96 -4.84 8.48
C GLY A 163 -5.20 -5.73 8.45
N SER A 164 -5.12 -6.90 9.09
CA SER A 164 -6.21 -7.87 9.16
C SER A 164 -7.47 -7.32 9.84
N GLY A 165 -7.31 -6.48 10.87
CA GLY A 165 -8.42 -5.80 11.56
C GLY A 165 -9.00 -4.57 10.84
N ALA A 166 -8.46 -4.17 9.67
CA ALA A 166 -8.80 -2.91 9.00
C ALA A 166 -10.04 -2.99 8.08
N ARG A 167 -10.62 -4.18 7.87
CA ARG A 167 -11.73 -4.41 6.90
C ARG A 167 -12.88 -3.42 7.08
N ALA A 168 -13.37 -3.26 8.30
CA ALA A 168 -14.49 -2.37 8.58
C ALA A 168 -14.12 -0.90 8.35
N TRP A 169 -12.91 -0.49 8.74
CA TRP A 169 -12.40 0.84 8.41
C TRP A 169 -12.35 1.10 6.89
N PHE A 170 -11.97 0.11 6.09
CA PHE A 170 -11.96 0.22 4.64
C PHE A 170 -13.34 0.34 4.03
N ALA A 171 -14.35 -0.35 4.55
CA ALA A 171 -15.74 -0.16 4.13
C ALA A 171 -16.19 1.28 4.36
N PHE A 172 -15.91 1.85 5.54
CA PHE A 172 -16.20 3.26 5.83
C PHE A 172 -15.46 4.23 4.92
N ARG A 173 -14.15 4.03 4.72
CA ARG A 173 -13.37 4.88 3.82
C ARG A 173 -13.86 4.77 2.38
N GLY A 174 -14.20 3.57 1.91
CA GLY A 174 -14.68 3.31 0.56
C GLY A 174 -16.04 3.97 0.27
N ALA A 175 -16.85 4.18 1.30
CA ALA A 175 -18.11 4.92 1.21
C ALA A 175 -17.93 6.44 1.03
N ILE A 176 -16.70 6.96 1.04
CA ILE A 176 -16.41 8.40 0.92
C ILE A 176 -15.43 8.61 -0.24
N LYS A 177 -15.81 9.48 -1.18
CA LYS A 177 -15.01 9.83 -2.36
C LYS A 177 -13.78 10.67 -1.98
N LEU A 178 -12.82 10.75 -2.91
CA LEU A 178 -11.57 11.49 -2.72
C LEU A 178 -11.77 13.01 -2.56
N ASP A 179 -12.90 13.53 -3.05
CA ASP A 179 -13.33 14.92 -2.90
C ASP A 179 -13.99 15.20 -1.53
N GLY A 180 -14.36 14.15 -0.78
CA GLY A 180 -14.98 14.24 0.54
C GLY A 180 -16.50 14.09 0.53
N THR A 181 -17.10 13.83 -0.63
CA THR A 181 -18.52 13.53 -0.75
C THR A 181 -18.81 12.05 -0.45
N ILE A 182 -20.00 11.75 0.07
CA ILE A 182 -20.44 10.37 0.29
C ILE A 182 -20.65 9.68 -1.08
N SER A 183 -20.47 8.36 -1.15
CA SER A 183 -20.65 7.58 -2.36
C SER A 183 -22.04 7.77 -2.99
N ASP A 184 -22.06 7.67 -4.31
CA ASP A 184 -23.26 7.83 -5.14
C ASP A 184 -24.34 6.81 -4.78
N GLU A 185 -23.94 5.56 -4.52
CA GLU A 185 -24.83 4.49 -4.04
C GLU A 185 -25.58 4.87 -2.75
N LEU A 186 -24.88 5.52 -1.81
CA LEU A 186 -25.46 5.86 -0.52
C LEU A 186 -26.24 7.17 -0.56
N THR A 187 -25.92 8.12 -1.44
CA THR A 187 -26.65 9.40 -1.51
C THR A 187 -27.95 9.31 -2.32
N GLY A 188 -28.27 8.14 -2.89
CA GLY A 188 -29.43 7.98 -3.76
C GLY A 188 -29.24 8.66 -5.13
N LYS A 189 -28.18 9.45 -5.30
CA LYS A 189 -27.56 9.72 -6.59
C LYS A 189 -26.82 8.47 -6.99
N LEU A 190 -27.53 7.38 -7.25
CA LEU A 190 -27.04 6.52 -8.30
C LEU A 190 -26.76 7.47 -9.47
N VAL A 191 -25.47 7.70 -9.78
CA VAL A 191 -25.10 7.45 -11.16
C VAL A 191 -25.52 6.02 -11.31
N THR A 192 -26.76 5.85 -11.75
CA THR A 192 -27.13 4.73 -12.55
C THR A 192 -26.07 4.82 -13.64
N HIS A 193 -24.97 4.08 -13.50
CA HIS A 193 -24.62 3.25 -14.62
C HIS A 193 -25.92 2.53 -14.89
N ASP A 194 -26.63 3.05 -15.89
CA ASP A 194 -28.04 2.89 -16.08
C ASP A 194 -28.50 1.55 -15.50
N SER A 195 -29.21 1.56 -14.37
CA SER A 195 -30.08 0.42 -14.05
C SER A 195 -31.23 0.33 -15.06
N SER A 196 -31.28 1.29 -16.01
CA SER A 196 -31.94 1.31 -17.31
C SER A 196 -31.07 0.88 -18.51
N ALA A 197 -29.82 0.44 -18.31
CA ALA A 197 -29.24 -0.57 -19.18
C ALA A 197 -29.78 -1.87 -18.60
N SER A 198 -31.12 -2.02 -18.69
CA SER A 198 -31.69 -3.34 -18.85
C SER A 198 -30.76 -4.03 -19.81
N TYR A 199 -30.17 -5.14 -19.39
CA TYR A 199 -29.37 -5.99 -20.24
C TYR A 199 -30.00 -6.00 -21.63
N ASP A 200 -29.41 -5.25 -22.57
CA ASP A 200 -29.95 -5.16 -23.90
C ASP A 200 -29.33 -6.33 -24.63
N SER A 201 -30.11 -7.40 -24.72
CA SER A 201 -29.70 -8.62 -25.41
C SER A 201 -29.51 -8.40 -26.92
N THR A 202 -29.81 -7.21 -27.44
CA THR A 202 -29.53 -6.77 -28.81
C THR A 202 -28.30 -5.86 -28.94
N SER A 203 -27.67 -5.48 -27.82
CA SER A 203 -26.42 -4.70 -27.77
C SER A 203 -25.21 -5.63 -27.65
N TYR A 204 -24.31 -5.59 -28.62
CA TYR A 204 -23.12 -6.45 -28.62
C TYR A 204 -22.24 -6.26 -27.36
N GLN A 205 -22.14 -5.02 -26.88
CA GLN A 205 -21.35 -4.69 -25.69
C GLN A 205 -22.00 -5.21 -24.41
N ASP A 206 -23.32 -5.11 -24.28
CA ASP A 206 -24.04 -5.55 -23.09
C ASP A 206 -24.12 -7.08 -23.02
N THR A 207 -24.33 -7.77 -24.15
CA THR A 207 -24.19 -9.23 -24.27
C THR A 207 -22.81 -9.71 -23.83
N LEU A 208 -21.74 -9.06 -24.32
CA LEU A 208 -20.39 -9.41 -23.90
C LEU A 208 -20.16 -9.17 -22.41
N ARG A 209 -20.62 -8.03 -21.87
CA ARG A 209 -20.45 -7.70 -20.46
C ARG A 209 -21.22 -8.65 -19.54
N TYR A 210 -22.41 -9.08 -19.95
CA TYR A 210 -23.20 -10.09 -19.24
C TYR A 210 -22.47 -11.43 -19.20
N LEU A 211 -22.00 -11.92 -20.35
CA LEU A 211 -21.27 -13.19 -20.44
C LEU A 211 -19.95 -13.16 -19.66
N TYR A 212 -19.24 -12.03 -19.67
CA TYR A 212 -17.97 -11.86 -18.97
C TYR A 212 -18.13 -11.70 -17.45
N SER A 213 -19.34 -11.46 -16.93
CA SER A 213 -19.58 -11.41 -15.48
C SER A 213 -19.41 -12.77 -14.80
N ASP A 214 -19.51 -13.86 -15.57
CA ASP A 214 -19.15 -15.21 -15.15
C ASP A 214 -17.62 -15.38 -15.22
N LEU A 215 -16.96 -15.33 -14.06
CA LEU A 215 -15.50 -15.44 -13.90
C LEU A 215 -14.88 -16.72 -14.50
N THR A 216 -15.70 -17.72 -14.86
CA THR A 216 -15.22 -18.97 -15.46
C THR A 216 -15.00 -18.89 -16.97
N ARG A 217 -15.48 -17.82 -17.63
CA ARG A 217 -15.43 -17.66 -19.09
C ARG A 217 -14.47 -16.54 -19.49
N ASP A 218 -13.19 -16.87 -19.65
CA ASP A 218 -12.16 -15.95 -20.16
C ASP A 218 -11.22 -16.70 -21.11
N PRO A 219 -11.26 -16.47 -22.44
CA PRO A 219 -12.12 -15.56 -23.21
C PRO A 219 -13.51 -16.12 -23.58
N ILE A 220 -14.47 -15.24 -23.94
CA ILE A 220 -15.83 -15.63 -24.37
C ILE A 220 -15.80 -16.18 -25.80
N GLN A 221 -16.39 -17.35 -26.01
CA GLN A 221 -16.49 -18.00 -27.33
C GLN A 221 -17.65 -17.42 -28.16
N LEU A 222 -17.53 -17.49 -29.50
CA LEU A 222 -18.56 -16.97 -30.41
C LEU A 222 -19.89 -17.71 -30.27
N ASP A 223 -19.87 -19.02 -30.03
CA ASP A 223 -21.08 -19.82 -29.81
C ASP A 223 -21.85 -19.37 -28.56
N ASP A 224 -21.15 -19.13 -27.46
CA ASP A 224 -21.76 -18.59 -26.24
C ASP A 224 -22.36 -17.21 -26.48
N PHE A 225 -21.68 -16.38 -27.28
CA PHE A 225 -22.18 -15.07 -27.67
C PHE A 225 -23.47 -15.17 -28.49
N ARG A 226 -23.52 -16.09 -29.47
CA ARG A 226 -24.72 -16.36 -30.29
C ARG A 226 -25.91 -16.81 -29.44
N LEU A 227 -25.67 -17.61 -28.40
CA LEU A 227 -26.72 -18.09 -27.51
C LEU A 227 -27.33 -16.99 -26.64
N ALA A 228 -26.53 -16.00 -26.24
CA ALA A 228 -26.97 -14.91 -25.37
C ALA A 228 -27.52 -13.68 -26.11
N PHE A 229 -27.15 -13.50 -27.38
CA PHE A 229 -27.58 -12.39 -28.21
C PHE A 229 -28.93 -12.69 -28.89
N THR A 230 -29.88 -11.74 -28.81
CA THR A 230 -31.23 -11.92 -29.35
C THR A 230 -31.49 -11.17 -30.66
N GLY A 231 -30.52 -10.42 -31.18
CA GLY A 231 -30.62 -9.76 -32.49
C GLY A 231 -30.16 -10.64 -33.65
N GLU A 232 -30.09 -10.06 -34.85
CA GLU A 232 -29.58 -10.74 -36.04
C GLU A 232 -28.05 -10.82 -36.02
N LEU A 233 -27.50 -12.02 -36.25
CA LEU A 233 -26.06 -12.26 -36.35
C LEU A 233 -25.73 -12.96 -37.68
N PRO A 234 -24.58 -12.65 -38.31
CA PRO A 234 -24.09 -13.39 -39.47
C PRO A 234 -23.91 -14.87 -39.14
N ALA A 235 -24.28 -15.77 -40.07
CA ALA A 235 -24.16 -17.21 -39.84
C ALA A 235 -22.71 -17.70 -39.82
N SER A 236 -21.82 -17.03 -40.56
CA SER A 236 -20.38 -17.34 -40.59
C SER A 236 -19.68 -16.77 -39.35
N ASP A 237 -18.81 -17.57 -38.74
CA ASP A 237 -17.99 -17.14 -37.60
C ASP A 237 -16.96 -16.07 -37.97
N GLU A 238 -16.45 -16.12 -39.20
CA GLU A 238 -15.52 -15.10 -39.70
C GLU A 238 -16.21 -13.74 -39.84
N GLU A 239 -17.44 -13.73 -40.37
CA GLU A 239 -18.25 -12.51 -40.51
C GLU A 239 -18.68 -11.96 -39.14
N LEU A 240 -19.09 -12.85 -38.23
CA LEU A 240 -19.42 -12.47 -36.86
C LEU A 240 -18.20 -11.89 -36.13
N LEU A 241 -17.04 -12.53 -36.23
CA LEU A 241 -15.82 -12.05 -35.60
C LEU A 241 -15.39 -10.69 -36.16
N ASN A 242 -15.51 -10.48 -37.47
CA ASN A 242 -15.22 -9.20 -38.11
C ASN A 242 -16.18 -8.08 -37.66
N LEU A 243 -17.47 -8.39 -37.51
CA LEU A 243 -18.48 -7.48 -36.97
C LEU A 243 -18.15 -7.07 -35.52
N LEU A 244 -17.86 -8.06 -34.68
CA LEU A 244 -17.53 -7.83 -33.27
C LEU A 244 -16.19 -7.10 -33.10
N ALA A 245 -15.18 -7.41 -33.92
CA ALA A 245 -13.90 -6.72 -33.94
C ALA A 245 -14.01 -5.25 -34.37
N SER A 246 -15.00 -4.93 -35.22
CA SER A 246 -15.32 -3.56 -35.64
C SER A 246 -16.14 -2.79 -34.60
N THR A 247 -16.70 -3.49 -33.61
CA THR A 247 -17.56 -2.88 -32.59
C THR A 247 -16.69 -2.27 -31.49
N PRO A 248 -16.89 -0.97 -31.14
CA PRO A 248 -16.18 -0.34 -30.04
C PRO A 248 -16.34 -1.14 -28.73
N GLY A 249 -15.35 -1.12 -27.84
CA GLY A 249 -15.46 -1.76 -26.53
C GLY A 249 -15.32 -3.30 -26.52
N ILE A 250 -15.26 -3.95 -27.69
CA ILE A 250 -14.97 -5.38 -27.84
C ILE A 250 -13.52 -5.56 -28.31
N ALA A 251 -12.81 -6.50 -27.70
CA ALA A 251 -11.46 -6.88 -28.08
C ALA A 251 -11.42 -8.35 -28.49
N VAL A 252 -10.71 -8.63 -29.59
CA VAL A 252 -10.39 -10.01 -29.98
C VAL A 252 -9.21 -10.50 -29.14
N SER A 253 -9.36 -11.68 -28.55
CA SER A 253 -8.33 -12.31 -27.72
C SER A 253 -7.36 -13.12 -28.58
N PRO A 254 -6.04 -13.06 -28.30
CA PRO A 254 -5.05 -13.94 -28.96
C PRO A 254 -5.25 -15.42 -28.61
N TYR A 255 -6.02 -15.72 -27.55
CA TYR A 255 -6.33 -17.08 -27.10
C TYR A 255 -7.61 -17.65 -27.73
N GLY A 256 -8.22 -16.93 -28.68
CA GLY A 256 -9.46 -17.32 -29.37
C GLY A 256 -10.71 -16.82 -28.66
N GLY A 257 -11.61 -16.16 -29.39
CA GLY A 257 -12.82 -15.54 -28.83
C GLY A 257 -12.66 -14.03 -28.53
N ILE A 258 -13.56 -13.50 -27.71
CA ILE A 258 -13.71 -12.06 -27.46
C ILE A 258 -13.72 -11.75 -25.96
N VAL A 259 -13.24 -10.56 -25.62
CA VAL A 259 -13.22 -10.03 -24.26
C VAL A 259 -13.53 -8.54 -24.26
N PRO A 260 -13.94 -7.95 -23.13
CA PRO A 260 -14.07 -6.49 -23.05
C PRO A 260 -12.74 -5.79 -23.35
N PHE A 261 -12.77 -4.70 -24.11
CA PHE A 261 -11.57 -3.96 -24.53
C PHE A 261 -10.76 -3.42 -23.34
N ALA A 262 -11.47 -2.98 -22.29
CA ALA A 262 -10.82 -2.53 -21.04
C ALA A 262 -9.99 -3.66 -20.39
N ARG A 263 -10.46 -4.91 -20.48
CA ARG A 263 -9.76 -6.08 -19.94
C ARG A 263 -8.54 -6.41 -20.78
N ALA A 264 -8.68 -6.50 -22.09
CA ALA A 264 -7.59 -6.85 -23.01
C ALA A 264 -6.38 -5.90 -22.95
N THR A 265 -6.62 -4.66 -22.50
CA THR A 265 -5.61 -3.58 -22.37
C THR A 265 -5.18 -3.32 -20.92
N SER A 266 -5.48 -4.24 -20.00
CA SER A 266 -5.16 -4.14 -18.58
C SER A 266 -4.37 -5.38 -18.11
N GLY A 267 -3.42 -5.20 -17.20
CA GLY A 267 -2.59 -6.28 -16.66
C GLY A 267 -1.09 -5.97 -16.74
N ASP A 268 -0.26 -7.00 -16.55
CA ASP A 268 1.18 -6.90 -16.76
C ASP A 268 1.47 -6.69 -18.26
N ILE A 269 2.18 -5.61 -18.59
CA ILE A 269 2.48 -5.21 -19.97
C ILE A 269 3.25 -6.31 -20.71
N ASN A 270 4.21 -6.96 -20.04
CA ASN A 270 5.05 -7.97 -20.69
C ASN A 270 4.22 -9.21 -21.04
N GLU A 271 3.27 -9.58 -20.17
CA GLU A 271 2.39 -10.73 -20.38
C GLU A 271 1.32 -10.46 -21.45
N ILE A 272 0.82 -9.23 -21.57
CA ILE A 272 -0.27 -8.93 -22.51
C ILE A 272 0.20 -8.54 -23.92
N VAL A 273 1.42 -8.02 -24.07
CA VAL A 273 1.94 -7.51 -25.35
C VAL A 273 2.48 -8.63 -26.23
N ALA A 274 3.30 -9.54 -25.68
CA ALA A 274 3.94 -10.58 -26.48
C ALA A 274 2.93 -11.48 -27.23
N PRO A 275 1.87 -12.00 -26.60
CA PRO A 275 0.87 -12.81 -27.30
C PRO A 275 0.12 -12.05 -28.39
N LYS A 276 -0.10 -10.73 -28.21
CA LYS A 276 -0.76 -9.90 -29.22
C LYS A 276 0.14 -9.65 -30.43
N GLN A 277 1.44 -9.48 -30.22
CA GLN A 277 2.42 -9.33 -31.30
C GLN A 277 2.55 -10.61 -32.13
N GLU A 278 2.63 -11.76 -31.46
CA GLU A 278 2.64 -13.06 -32.13
C GLU A 278 1.36 -13.30 -32.92
N PHE A 279 0.20 -12.99 -32.33
CA PHE A 279 -1.09 -13.10 -33.02
C PHE A 279 -1.23 -12.14 -34.20
N LEU A 280 -0.72 -10.91 -34.09
CA LEU A 280 -0.70 -9.94 -35.21
C LEU A 280 0.08 -10.45 -36.43
N ALA A 281 1.11 -11.28 -36.23
CA ALA A 281 1.91 -11.83 -37.31
C ALA A 281 1.17 -12.87 -38.16
N THR A 282 0.15 -13.52 -37.59
CA THR A 282 -0.64 -14.57 -38.27
C THR A 282 -1.93 -14.04 -38.89
N LEU A 283 -2.36 -12.84 -38.53
CA LEU A 283 -3.62 -12.25 -38.98
C LEU A 283 -3.51 -11.59 -40.37
N PRO A 284 -4.45 -11.87 -41.29
CA PRO A 284 -4.58 -11.11 -42.53
C PRO A 284 -5.04 -9.67 -42.25
N ASP A 285 -4.89 -8.80 -43.23
CA ASP A 285 -5.39 -7.43 -43.13
C ASP A 285 -6.92 -7.43 -43.05
N GLY A 286 -7.48 -6.73 -42.06
CA GLY A 286 -8.91 -6.69 -41.82
C GLY A 286 -9.30 -6.16 -40.43
N PRO A 287 -10.60 -6.23 -40.10
CA PRO A 287 -11.14 -5.74 -38.82
C PRO A 287 -10.46 -6.34 -37.59
N VAL A 288 -10.17 -7.65 -37.60
CA VAL A 288 -9.53 -8.34 -36.49
C VAL A 288 -8.11 -7.80 -36.23
N LYS A 289 -7.30 -7.65 -37.30
CA LYS A 289 -5.96 -7.08 -37.18
C LYS A 289 -6.00 -5.64 -36.68
N ASN A 290 -6.91 -4.82 -37.20
CA ASN A 290 -7.10 -3.45 -36.73
C ASN A 290 -7.52 -3.39 -35.26
N ASN A 291 -8.38 -4.31 -34.81
CA ASN A 291 -8.78 -4.41 -33.41
C ASN A 291 -7.57 -4.67 -32.50
N VAL A 292 -6.72 -5.63 -32.84
CA VAL A 292 -5.51 -5.94 -32.04
C VAL A 292 -4.48 -4.81 -32.09
N LEU A 293 -4.33 -4.12 -33.24
CA LEU A 293 -3.50 -2.91 -33.34
C LEU A 293 -4.03 -1.77 -32.44
N ASN A 294 -5.34 -1.57 -32.38
CA ASN A 294 -5.96 -0.59 -31.50
C ASN A 294 -5.74 -0.94 -30.02
N GLN A 295 -5.77 -2.23 -29.66
CA GLN A 295 -5.43 -2.68 -28.31
C GLN A 295 -3.97 -2.33 -27.96
N MET A 296 -3.03 -2.57 -28.88
CA MET A 296 -1.62 -2.24 -28.70
C MET A 296 -1.39 -0.74 -28.53
N ALA A 297 -2.06 0.09 -29.35
CA ALA A 297 -2.00 1.54 -29.23
C ALA A 297 -2.55 2.03 -27.87
N ALA A 298 -3.68 1.48 -27.41
CA ALA A 298 -4.28 1.82 -26.13
C ALA A 298 -3.42 1.40 -24.93
N ILE A 299 -2.71 0.27 -25.01
CA ILE A 299 -1.74 -0.14 -23.98
C ILE A 299 -0.60 0.88 -23.89
N GLU A 300 -0.07 1.30 -25.03
CA GLU A 300 1.05 2.23 -25.10
C GLU A 300 0.66 3.64 -24.64
N GLU A 301 -0.55 4.11 -24.97
CA GLU A 301 -1.10 5.38 -24.49
C GLU A 301 -1.21 5.41 -22.95
N LYS A 302 -1.65 4.30 -22.34
CA LYS A 302 -1.76 4.16 -20.88
C LYS A 302 -0.40 4.07 -20.18
N ARG A 303 0.70 3.90 -20.91
CA ARG A 303 2.03 3.68 -20.34
C ARG A 303 2.62 4.98 -19.81
N ILE A 304 2.82 5.03 -18.49
CA ILE A 304 3.57 6.12 -17.86
C ILE A 304 5.07 5.90 -18.13
N LYS A 305 5.61 6.63 -19.11
CA LYS A 305 7.05 6.68 -19.37
C LYS A 305 7.68 7.84 -18.62
N THR A 306 8.73 7.56 -17.84
CA THR A 306 9.58 8.62 -17.30
C THR A 306 10.65 8.92 -18.34
N PRO A 307 10.74 10.15 -18.91
CA PRO A 307 11.79 10.47 -19.84
C PRO A 307 13.14 10.46 -19.12
N ALA A 308 14.21 10.10 -19.83
CA ALA A 308 15.55 9.90 -19.25
C ALA A 308 16.04 11.11 -18.43
N GLU A 309 15.76 12.32 -18.91
CA GLU A 309 16.09 13.60 -18.27
C GLU A 309 15.39 13.82 -16.91
N ASN A 310 14.26 13.15 -16.66
CA ASN A 310 13.54 13.23 -15.40
C ASN A 310 13.93 12.13 -14.41
N ILE A 311 14.82 11.22 -14.80
CA ILE A 311 15.31 10.18 -13.92
C ILE A 311 16.41 10.75 -13.03
N ARG A 312 16.14 10.82 -11.72
CA ARG A 312 17.09 11.31 -10.72
C ARG A 312 17.63 10.16 -9.89
N PHE A 313 18.94 9.94 -9.93
CA PHE A 313 19.61 8.98 -9.07
C PHE A 313 20.38 9.69 -7.96
N LYS A 314 20.51 9.02 -6.81
CA LYS A 314 21.49 9.40 -5.80
C LYS A 314 22.75 8.56 -6.02
N LEU A 315 23.92 9.17 -5.94
CA LEU A 315 25.21 8.45 -6.05
C LEU A 315 25.43 7.41 -4.94
N ASN A 316 24.61 7.42 -3.88
CA ASN A 316 24.66 6.42 -2.81
C ASN A 316 23.58 5.32 -2.93
N SER A 317 22.78 5.33 -4.00
CA SER A 317 21.78 4.30 -4.27
C SER A 317 22.43 2.92 -4.36
N ARG A 318 21.90 1.95 -3.59
CA ARG A 318 22.47 0.58 -3.52
C ARG A 318 22.25 -0.27 -4.77
N TRP A 319 21.25 0.09 -5.59
CA TRP A 319 20.84 -0.68 -6.77
C TRP A 319 21.58 -0.25 -8.05
N PHE A 320 22.43 0.77 -7.97
CA PHE A 320 23.23 1.27 -9.09
C PHE A 320 24.66 0.72 -9.00
N ASP A 321 25.22 0.32 -10.13
CA ASP A 321 26.57 -0.25 -10.17
C ASP A 321 27.62 0.78 -9.70
N ARG A 322 28.44 0.38 -8.73
CA ARG A 322 29.44 1.24 -8.11
C ARG A 322 30.63 1.49 -9.02
N SER A 323 30.89 0.61 -9.99
CA SER A 323 31.92 0.81 -11.00
C SER A 323 31.60 2.01 -11.91
N VAL A 324 30.34 2.17 -12.31
CA VAL A 324 29.88 3.32 -13.11
C VAL A 324 29.97 4.62 -12.32
N ILE A 325 29.66 4.59 -11.02
CA ILE A 325 29.85 5.76 -10.14
C ILE A 325 31.34 6.10 -10.01
N LEU A 326 32.20 5.10 -9.89
CA LEU A 326 33.65 5.27 -9.78
C LEU A 326 34.23 5.92 -11.04
N GLU A 327 33.92 5.37 -12.22
CA GLU A 327 34.36 5.89 -13.52
C GLU A 327 33.93 7.35 -13.68
N PHE A 328 32.63 7.63 -13.45
CA PHE A 328 32.11 8.99 -13.51
C PHE A 328 32.84 9.95 -12.57
N LEU A 329 33.14 9.55 -11.34
CA LEU A 329 33.82 10.41 -10.38
C LEU A 329 35.30 10.63 -10.73
N GLN A 330 35.98 9.62 -11.25
CA GLN A 330 37.37 9.73 -11.71
C GLN A 330 37.47 10.70 -12.89
N GLU A 331 36.59 10.59 -13.88
CA GLU A 331 36.50 11.54 -15.02
C GLU A 331 36.19 12.97 -14.58
N ASN A 332 35.47 13.14 -13.47
CA ASN A 332 35.04 14.44 -12.95
C ASN A 332 35.92 15.00 -11.81
N GLY A 333 37.18 14.56 -11.73
CA GLY A 333 38.21 15.18 -10.87
C GLY A 333 38.43 14.51 -9.51
N TYR A 334 38.02 13.24 -9.34
CA TYR A 334 38.35 12.41 -8.17
C TYR A 334 39.18 11.17 -8.58
N PRO A 335 40.39 11.35 -9.14
CA PRO A 335 41.19 10.24 -9.67
C PRO A 335 41.69 9.28 -8.58
N ASP A 336 41.87 9.76 -7.35
CA ASP A 336 42.40 8.96 -6.24
C ASP A 336 41.33 8.07 -5.57
N LEU A 337 40.06 8.23 -5.97
CA LEU A 337 38.99 7.43 -5.42
C LEU A 337 39.09 6.00 -5.98
N ARG A 338 39.00 5.01 -5.10
CA ARG A 338 38.93 3.58 -5.45
C ARG A 338 37.74 2.93 -4.76
N TYR A 339 37.24 1.85 -5.32
CA TYR A 339 36.18 1.04 -4.74
C TYR A 339 36.67 -0.39 -4.54
N VAL A 340 36.73 -0.84 -3.29
CA VAL A 340 37.44 -2.07 -2.90
C VAL A 340 36.58 -2.89 -1.95
N GLN A 341 36.72 -4.23 -1.96
CA GLN A 341 36.00 -5.10 -1.04
C GLN A 341 36.55 -4.98 0.39
N SER A 342 37.88 -4.96 0.51
CA SER A 342 38.61 -4.75 1.76
C SER A 342 39.94 -4.04 1.46
N VAL A 343 40.45 -3.30 2.43
CA VAL A 343 41.72 -2.57 2.29
C VAL A 343 42.88 -3.52 2.60
N GLN A 344 43.77 -3.70 1.62
CA GLN A 344 44.99 -4.50 1.70
C GLN A 344 46.19 -3.60 1.44
N LEU A 345 47.23 -3.76 2.26
CA LEU A 345 48.44 -2.93 2.22
C LEU A 345 49.67 -3.78 1.96
N GLU A 346 50.59 -3.26 1.16
CA GLU A 346 51.94 -3.78 0.99
C GLU A 346 52.93 -2.63 1.20
N GLY A 347 53.62 -2.62 2.35
CA GLY A 347 54.48 -1.51 2.73
C GLY A 347 53.72 -0.18 2.86
N ASP A 348 54.12 0.82 2.07
CA ASP A 348 53.53 2.16 2.05
C ASP A 348 52.40 2.34 1.02
N GLU A 349 52.03 1.28 0.27
CA GLU A 349 51.01 1.34 -0.78
C GLU A 349 49.76 0.48 -0.49
N MET A 350 48.62 0.91 -1.03
CA MET A 350 47.37 0.14 -1.03
C MET A 350 47.25 -0.64 -2.35
N VAL A 351 47.23 -1.96 -2.23
CA VAL A 351 47.24 -2.92 -3.35
C VAL A 351 45.88 -3.54 -3.64
N SER A 352 44.82 -3.11 -2.94
CA SER A 352 43.46 -3.60 -3.18
C SER A 352 42.99 -3.40 -4.63
N ASP A 353 42.50 -4.49 -5.23
CA ASP A 353 41.88 -4.49 -6.55
C ASP A 353 40.54 -3.75 -6.58
N THR A 354 40.18 -3.28 -7.78
CA THR A 354 38.85 -2.69 -8.02
C THR A 354 37.79 -3.77 -7.88
N TYR A 355 36.82 -3.51 -7.01
CA TYR A 355 35.74 -4.44 -6.72
C TYR A 355 34.48 -4.11 -7.54
N HIS A 356 33.66 -5.12 -7.85
CA HIS A 356 32.41 -4.93 -8.62
C HIS A 356 31.14 -5.35 -7.86
N GLY A 357 31.27 -5.86 -6.63
CA GLY A 357 30.12 -6.26 -5.80
C GLY A 357 29.48 -5.10 -5.03
N GLY A 358 28.30 -5.34 -4.46
CA GLY A 358 27.46 -4.32 -3.82
C GLY A 358 27.83 -3.94 -2.38
N ASP A 359 28.76 -4.65 -1.76
CA ASP A 359 29.20 -4.55 -0.36
C ASP A 359 30.59 -3.93 -0.19
N GLY A 360 31.17 -3.40 -1.27
CA GLY A 360 32.46 -2.72 -1.23
C GLY A 360 32.42 -1.33 -0.60
N LEU A 361 33.60 -0.74 -0.48
CA LEU A 361 33.86 0.55 0.16
C LEU A 361 34.59 1.49 -0.78
N PHE A 362 34.12 2.74 -0.88
CA PHE A 362 34.88 3.82 -1.51
C PHE A 362 35.97 4.32 -0.57
N VAL A 363 37.21 4.41 -1.07
CA VAL A 363 38.41 4.80 -0.31
C VAL A 363 39.29 5.76 -1.13
N GLY A 364 40.18 6.50 -0.47
CA GLY A 364 41.23 7.30 -1.14
C GLY A 364 41.46 8.69 -0.52
N HIS A 365 40.44 9.29 0.08
CA HIS A 365 40.48 10.67 0.57
C HIS A 365 40.45 10.79 2.10
N ARG A 366 39.68 9.95 2.80
CA ARG A 366 39.53 10.04 4.27
C ARG A 366 40.63 9.30 5.04
N TYR A 367 41.02 8.14 4.52
CA TYR A 367 42.01 7.26 5.12
C TYR A 367 43.15 7.03 4.12
N GLY A 368 44.32 6.69 4.64
CA GLY A 368 45.53 6.47 3.86
C GLY A 368 46.51 5.60 4.64
N VAL A 369 47.59 5.22 3.98
CA VAL A 369 48.69 4.54 4.67
C VAL A 369 49.42 5.55 5.55
N VAL A 370 49.51 5.26 6.85
CA VAL A 370 50.19 6.09 7.84
C VAL A 370 51.29 5.25 8.48
N GLN A 371 52.47 5.87 8.64
CA GLN A 371 53.58 5.28 9.39
C GLN A 371 53.35 5.51 10.88
N ARG A 372 53.26 4.42 11.65
CA ARG A 372 53.32 4.46 13.11
C ARG A 372 54.54 3.70 13.61
N LYS A 373 55.26 4.32 14.53
CA LYS A 373 56.32 3.63 15.25
C LYS A 373 55.71 2.82 16.38
N ASP A 374 55.96 1.51 16.38
CA ASP A 374 55.59 0.65 17.49
C ASP A 374 56.34 1.11 18.76
N LYS A 375 55.61 1.33 19.84
CA LYS A 375 56.16 1.86 21.09
C LYS A 375 56.98 0.83 21.87
N GLU A 376 56.79 -0.46 21.59
CA GLU A 376 57.44 -1.56 22.29
C GLU A 376 58.63 -2.11 21.51
N THR A 377 58.53 -2.26 20.18
CA THR A 377 59.61 -2.81 19.34
C THR A 377 60.43 -1.75 18.61
N GLY A 378 59.93 -0.51 18.52
CA GLY A 378 60.60 0.58 17.79
C GLY A 378 60.54 0.46 16.26
N GLU A 379 59.91 -0.59 15.73
CA GLU A 379 59.75 -0.82 14.30
C GLU A 379 58.66 0.08 13.69
N ILE A 380 58.83 0.44 12.42
CA ILE A 380 57.83 1.20 11.67
C ILE A 380 56.78 0.22 11.15
N ARG A 381 55.53 0.41 11.57
CA ARG A 381 54.37 -0.30 11.05
C ARG A 381 53.55 0.63 10.15
N TYR A 382 53.14 0.10 9.02
CA TYR A 382 52.25 0.78 8.09
C TYR A 382 50.83 0.31 8.38
N GLU A 383 49.95 1.25 8.68
CA GLU A 383 48.55 0.97 8.94
C GLU A 383 47.64 1.89 8.15
N TRP A 384 46.45 1.40 7.81
CA TRP A 384 45.43 2.21 7.15
C TRP A 384 44.67 3.00 8.21
N ASP A 385 45.04 4.27 8.38
CA ASP A 385 44.44 5.14 9.37
C ASP A 385 44.11 6.51 8.77
N ARG A 386 43.41 7.33 9.55
CA ARG A 386 42.93 8.63 9.14
C ARG A 386 44.11 9.51 8.76
N LYS A 387 44.12 10.00 7.51
CA LYS A 387 45.11 11.01 7.07
C LYS A 387 45.01 12.22 8.02
N SER A 388 46.14 12.77 8.47
CA SER A 388 46.16 14.03 9.23
C SER A 388 46.30 15.23 8.28
N GLY A 389 45.62 16.36 8.53
CA GLY A 389 45.69 17.58 7.70
C GLY A 389 44.36 18.07 7.11
N GLU A 390 44.39 19.11 6.26
CA GLU A 390 43.20 19.72 5.64
C GLU A 390 42.37 18.71 4.81
N ASN A 391 43.03 17.76 4.15
CA ASN A 391 42.40 16.70 3.35
C ASN A 391 41.55 15.72 4.19
N ALA A 392 41.77 15.65 5.51
CA ALA A 392 41.04 14.78 6.44
C ALA A 392 39.62 15.26 6.79
N THR A 393 39.28 16.49 6.39
CA THR A 393 38.01 17.17 6.72
C THR A 393 37.36 17.92 5.57
N GLY A 394 38.03 18.01 4.41
CA GLY A 394 37.54 18.68 3.20
C GLY A 394 36.41 17.96 2.48
N PHE A 395 35.89 18.59 1.41
CA PHE A 395 34.80 18.06 0.59
C PHE A 395 35.05 16.62 0.08
N PRO A 396 36.24 16.25 -0.44
CA PRO A 396 36.50 14.88 -0.92
C PRO A 396 36.30 13.81 0.16
N ALA A 397 36.73 14.08 1.39
CA ALA A 397 36.52 13.15 2.52
C ALA A 397 35.05 13.08 2.95
N GLN A 398 34.28 14.15 2.76
CA GLN A 398 32.83 14.17 3.00
C GLN A 398 32.06 13.45 1.89
N LEU A 399 32.51 13.56 0.64
CA LEU A 399 31.97 12.84 -0.51
C LEU A 399 32.18 11.33 -0.34
N GLU A 400 33.41 10.88 -0.01
CA GLU A 400 33.70 9.47 0.30
C GLU A 400 32.76 8.94 1.41
N LYS A 401 32.56 9.75 2.47
CA LYS A 401 31.63 9.42 3.56
C LYS A 401 30.17 9.27 3.07
N TYR A 402 29.74 10.14 2.17
CA TYR A 402 28.40 10.10 1.57
C TYR A 402 28.18 8.88 0.67
N LEU A 403 29.16 8.55 -0.16
CA LEU A 403 29.12 7.38 -1.07
C LEU A 403 29.00 6.07 -0.29
N ASN A 404 29.69 6.01 0.86
CA ASN A 404 29.64 4.89 1.82
C ASN A 404 28.42 4.93 2.76
N GLY A 405 27.45 5.84 2.53
CA GLY A 405 26.20 5.90 3.30
C GLY A 405 26.34 6.46 4.73
N ALA A 406 27.49 7.03 5.09
CA ALA A 406 27.75 7.59 6.41
C ALA A 406 27.36 9.09 6.49
N ARG A 407 26.99 9.55 7.70
CA ARG A 407 26.50 10.92 7.93
C ARG A 407 27.60 11.97 7.70
N ILE A 408 27.40 12.90 6.78
CA ILE A 408 28.33 14.01 6.53
C ILE A 408 28.40 14.94 7.77
N GLY A 409 29.61 15.36 8.16
CA GLY A 409 29.82 16.27 9.29
C GLY A 409 29.95 17.72 8.82
N GLY A 410 29.21 18.65 9.42
CA GLY A 410 29.32 20.08 9.15
C GLY A 410 30.12 20.81 10.23
N LYS A 411 31.19 21.53 9.86
CA LYS A 411 31.69 22.63 10.69
C LYS A 411 30.83 23.86 10.42
N ILE A 412 30.29 24.46 11.49
CA ILE A 412 29.62 25.76 11.47
C ILE A 412 30.55 26.80 10.85
N ALA A 413 29.98 27.62 9.98
CA ALA A 413 30.62 28.67 9.20
C ALA A 413 31.48 29.63 10.04
N ARG A 414 32.77 29.74 9.69
CA ARG A 414 33.55 30.96 9.96
C ARG A 414 34.74 31.10 9.02
N ARG A 415 34.46 31.50 7.78
CA ARG A 415 35.28 32.36 6.91
C ARG A 415 34.50 32.61 5.61
N ARG A 416 33.72 33.70 5.62
CA ARG A 416 33.40 34.45 4.40
C ARG A 416 34.72 34.94 3.80
N THR A 417 34.76 35.09 2.47
CA THR A 417 35.89 35.46 1.59
C THR A 417 36.93 34.32 1.48
N ALA A 418 37.07 33.53 0.41
CA ALA A 418 37.12 33.90 -1.01
C ALA A 418 36.74 32.73 -1.97
N THR A 419 35.93 31.77 -1.55
CA THR A 419 35.53 30.61 -2.39
C THR A 419 34.05 30.64 -2.79
N ALA A 420 33.40 31.80 -2.71
CA ALA A 420 32.03 32.01 -3.16
C ALA A 420 31.90 32.27 -4.67
N SER A 421 33.02 32.36 -5.41
CA SER A 421 33.02 32.65 -6.86
C SER A 421 32.74 31.43 -7.75
N ARG A 422 32.52 30.24 -7.19
CA ARG A 422 32.13 29.04 -7.96
C ARG A 422 30.67 28.61 -7.75
N TRP A 423 29.92 29.34 -6.92
CA TRP A 423 28.54 28.98 -6.50
C TRP A 423 27.55 30.15 -6.63
N HIS A 424 27.71 31.03 -7.62
CA HIS A 424 26.76 32.13 -7.85
C HIS A 424 26.32 32.24 -9.32
N CYS A 425 25.22 31.54 -9.63
CA CYS A 425 24.25 31.83 -10.69
C CYS A 425 23.14 30.78 -10.48
N LEU A 426 21.87 31.02 -10.19
CA LEU A 426 20.98 32.18 -10.24
C LEU A 426 19.89 31.98 -9.17
N ARG A 427 19.40 33.08 -8.60
CA ARG A 427 18.07 33.15 -7.96
C ARG A 427 17.41 34.42 -8.47
N THR A 428 16.29 34.29 -9.20
CA THR A 428 14.97 34.85 -8.85
C THR A 428 14.05 34.88 -10.06
N SER A 429 12.93 34.16 -9.97
CA SER A 429 11.62 34.69 -10.36
C SER A 429 10.54 33.98 -9.52
N SER A 430 9.72 34.81 -8.87
CA SER A 430 8.65 34.43 -7.96
C SER A 430 7.37 34.13 -8.74
N ILE A 431 6.59 33.14 -8.30
CA ILE A 431 5.12 33.22 -8.16
C ILE A 431 4.72 32.28 -7.01
N SER A 432 3.73 32.73 -6.26
CA SER A 432 3.30 32.38 -4.91
C SER A 432 2.88 30.92 -4.67
N GLY A 433 3.19 30.43 -3.46
CA GLY A 433 2.20 29.64 -2.71
C GLY A 433 2.50 28.19 -2.33
N SER A 434 3.71 27.84 -1.85
CA SER A 434 3.92 26.70 -0.94
C SER A 434 5.41 26.57 -0.57
N ARG A 435 5.75 26.72 0.72
CA ARG A 435 7.11 26.47 1.23
C ARG A 435 7.36 24.96 1.34
N ARG A 436 8.08 24.39 0.36
CA ARG A 436 8.95 23.24 0.58
C ARG A 436 10.32 23.53 -0.02
N THR A 437 11.32 23.66 0.84
CA THR A 437 12.72 23.75 0.43
C THR A 437 13.19 22.36 0.04
N ILE A 438 13.17 22.06 -1.26
CA ILE A 438 13.84 20.89 -1.83
C ILE A 438 15.14 21.42 -2.47
N ALA A 439 16.28 20.93 -2.00
CA ALA A 439 17.57 21.22 -2.62
C ALA A 439 17.66 20.44 -3.94
N THR A 440 17.44 21.13 -5.06
CA THR A 440 17.65 20.61 -6.41
C THR A 440 18.99 21.11 -6.95
N MET A 441 19.93 20.21 -7.24
CA MET A 441 21.02 20.49 -8.19
C MET A 441 20.45 20.32 -9.60
N SER A 442 20.47 21.41 -10.39
CA SER A 442 20.24 21.40 -11.83
C SER A 442 21.52 21.84 -12.52
N TRP A 443 22.04 21.02 -13.44
CA TRP A 443 23.07 21.44 -14.39
C TRP A 443 22.38 21.64 -15.75
N LEU A 444 22.49 22.84 -16.31
CA LEU A 444 22.16 23.12 -17.72
C LEU A 444 23.46 23.06 -18.57
N PRO A 445 23.35 22.79 -19.88
CA PRO A 445 24.22 21.87 -20.58
C PRO A 445 25.33 22.56 -21.40
N ASN A 446 26.48 21.91 -21.51
CA ASN A 446 27.34 22.07 -22.69
C ASN A 446 26.92 21.00 -23.71
N THR A 447 26.18 21.47 -24.72
CA THR A 447 25.26 20.74 -25.61
C THR A 447 25.92 19.84 -26.67
N THR A 448 27.18 19.42 -26.49
CA THR A 448 27.89 18.63 -27.53
C THR A 448 28.52 17.35 -27.01
N MET A 449 28.68 17.17 -25.68
CA MET A 449 29.37 15.99 -25.12
C MET A 449 28.45 14.93 -24.50
N CYS A 450 27.23 15.29 -24.07
CA CYS A 450 26.26 14.28 -23.60
C CYS A 450 25.81 13.32 -24.71
N SER A 451 25.86 13.74 -25.98
CA SER A 451 25.44 12.89 -27.10
C SER A 451 26.39 11.71 -27.35
N ILE A 452 27.69 11.84 -27.03
CA ILE A 452 28.67 10.77 -27.28
C ILE A 452 28.64 9.70 -26.17
N ALA A 453 28.42 10.10 -24.92
CA ALA A 453 28.28 9.18 -23.79
C ALA A 453 26.97 8.37 -23.86
N ILE A 454 25.85 9.01 -24.24
CA ILE A 454 24.55 8.33 -24.38
C ILE A 454 24.54 7.38 -25.58
N TYR A 455 25.23 7.71 -26.69
CA TYR A 455 25.28 6.84 -27.86
C TYR A 455 26.08 5.55 -27.61
N ARG A 456 27.19 5.62 -26.85
CA ARG A 456 27.98 4.44 -26.46
C ARG A 456 27.29 3.57 -25.40
N MET A 457 26.53 4.17 -24.48
CA MET A 457 25.78 3.41 -23.46
C MET A 457 24.59 2.62 -24.04
N ASN A 458 23.92 3.13 -25.08
CA ASN A 458 22.86 2.38 -25.77
C ASN A 458 23.38 1.19 -26.58
N THR A 459 24.63 1.20 -27.04
CA THR A 459 25.20 0.07 -27.80
C THR A 459 25.56 -1.13 -26.90
N LEU A 460 25.79 -0.88 -25.61
CA LEU A 460 26.10 -1.92 -24.62
C LEU A 460 24.84 -2.59 -24.04
N ALA A 461 23.74 -1.84 -23.90
CA ALA A 461 22.46 -2.40 -23.44
C ALA A 461 21.80 -3.35 -24.48
N ILE A 462 22.09 -3.18 -25.78
CA ILE A 462 21.58 -4.05 -26.85
C ILE A 462 22.35 -5.40 -26.94
N ARG A 463 23.52 -5.53 -26.30
CA ARG A 463 24.31 -6.78 -26.28
C ARG A 463 24.06 -7.68 -25.06
N LEU A 464 23.24 -7.24 -24.10
CA LEU A 464 22.91 -7.98 -22.88
C LEU A 464 21.40 -8.21 -22.69
N GLY A 465 20.63 -8.09 -23.78
CA GLY A 465 19.23 -8.54 -23.87
C GLY A 465 19.13 -9.88 -24.56
#